data_AF-A0A377E0W3-F1
#
_entry.id   AF-A0A377E0W3-F1
#
_cell.length_a   1.000
_cell.length_b   1.000
_cell.length_c   1.000
_cell.angle_alpha   90.00
_cell.angle_beta   90.00
_cell.angle_gamma   90.00
#
_symmetry.space_group_name_H-M   'P 1'
#
loop_
_entity.id
_entity.type
_entity.pdbx_description
1 polymer ?
#
loop_
_entity_poly.entity_id
_entity_poly.type
_entity_poly.pdbx_seq_one_letter_code
_entity_poly.pdbx_strand_id
1 'polypeptide(L)'
;MFLKNLPEIANVIKPYCMEQADNVESLHNLLLPADAPFTTFEGKGLFSHKILIQTPGSRYEQSNPEQQPLWHYDGAPAAPTSTGELKNASSPR
;
A
#
# COMPACT_ATOMS: atom_id res chain seq x y z
N MET A 1 -2.74 37.37 5.54
CA MET A 1 -3.03 36.80 6.87
C MET A 1 -3.32 35.30 6.74
N PHE A 2 -2.33 34.43 6.52
CA PHE A 2 -2.61 32.98 6.41
C PHE A 2 -1.43 32.10 6.84
N LEU A 3 -0.62 32.49 7.82
CA LEU A 3 0.49 31.64 8.30
C LEU A 3 0.80 31.85 9.80
N LYS A 4 -0.22 32.04 10.66
CA LYS A 4 0.00 32.19 12.11
C LYS A 4 -0.43 30.99 12.97
N ASN A 5 -1.08 29.98 12.40
CA ASN A 5 -1.69 28.89 13.18
C ASN A 5 -1.18 27.48 12.81
N LEU A 6 -0.06 27.38 12.09
CA LEU A 6 0.51 26.08 11.70
C LEU A 6 0.74 25.09 12.87
N PRO A 7 1.24 25.50 14.06
CA PRO A 7 1.36 24.59 15.20
C PRO A 7 0.02 24.21 15.86
N GLU A 8 -1.05 24.99 15.64
CA GLU A 8 -2.41 24.66 16.10
C GLU A 8 -3.05 23.60 15.19
N ILE A 9 -2.83 23.70 13.88
CA ILE A 9 -3.35 22.75 12.87
C ILE A 9 -2.63 21.39 12.97
N ALA A 10 -1.34 21.39 13.32
CA ALA A 10 -0.57 20.16 13.53
C ALA A 10 -1.12 19.29 14.69
N ASN A 11 -1.85 19.88 15.65
CA ASN A 11 -2.54 19.14 16.70
C ASN A 11 -3.92 18.60 16.28
N VAL A 12 -4.42 18.95 15.09
CA VAL A 12 -5.74 18.54 14.58
C VAL A 12 -5.64 17.29 13.70
N ILE A 13 -4.50 17.05 13.04
CA ILE A 13 -4.30 15.89 12.17
C ILE A 13 -3.49 14.82 12.93
N LYS A 14 -4.17 13.80 13.45
CA LYS A 14 -3.50 12.60 13.95
C LYS A 14 -3.33 11.60 12.79
N PRO A 15 -2.10 11.30 12.34
CA PRO A 15 -1.89 10.25 11.36
C PRO A 15 -2.26 8.90 11.99
N TYR A 16 -2.98 8.09 11.22
CA TYR A 16 -3.27 6.69 11.56
C TYR A 16 -2.24 5.78 10.89
N CYS A 17 -1.98 4.62 11.49
CA CYS A 17 -1.14 3.56 10.93
C CYS A 17 -1.91 2.23 10.88
N MET A 18 -1.39 1.29 10.07
CA MET A 18 -1.78 -0.11 10.09
C MET A 18 -0.66 -0.92 10.74
N GLU A 19 -0.99 -1.79 11.69
CA GLU A 19 -0.04 -2.68 12.35
C GLU A 19 -0.34 -4.14 11.97
N GLN A 20 0.70 -4.97 11.84
CA GLN A 20 0.54 -6.40 11.49
C GLN A 20 -0.33 -7.15 12.51
N ALA A 21 -0.30 -6.75 13.79
CA ALA A 21 -1.06 -7.39 14.86
C ALA A 21 -2.60 -7.29 14.67
N ASP A 22 -3.07 -6.21 14.06
CA ASP A 22 -4.49 -5.94 13.83
C ASP A 22 -4.94 -6.33 12.41
N ASN A 23 -3.98 -6.66 11.54
CA ASN A 23 -4.18 -6.96 10.14
C ASN A 23 -3.54 -8.33 9.82
N VAL A 24 -2.86 -8.42 8.68
CA VAL A 24 -2.11 -9.59 8.25
C VAL A 24 -0.64 -9.20 8.03
N GLU A 25 0.23 -10.21 7.91
CA GLU A 25 1.61 -9.99 7.49
C GLU A 25 1.70 -9.37 6.09
N SER A 26 2.89 -8.85 5.74
CA SER A 26 3.13 -8.22 4.44
C SER A 26 2.17 -7.06 4.12
N LEU A 27 2.08 -6.08 5.02
CA LEU A 27 1.20 -4.91 4.88
C LEU A 27 1.36 -4.14 3.56
N HIS A 28 2.55 -4.19 2.95
CA HIS A 28 2.83 -3.57 1.65
C HIS A 28 2.01 -4.16 0.50
N ASN A 29 1.42 -5.34 0.68
CA ASN A 29 0.52 -5.98 -0.28
C ASN A 29 -0.96 -5.65 -0.04
N LEU A 30 -1.28 -4.80 0.94
CA LEU A 30 -2.63 -4.30 1.15
C LEU A 30 -2.87 -3.07 0.28
N LEU A 31 -4.00 -3.06 -0.42
CA LEU A 31 -4.49 -1.93 -1.19
C LEU A 31 -5.75 -1.39 -0.52
N LEU A 32 -5.74 -0.08 -0.28
CA LEU A 32 -6.91 0.67 0.14
C LEU A 32 -7.54 1.34 -1.09
N PRO A 33 -8.76 0.95 -1.51
CA PRO A 33 -9.46 1.64 -2.58
C PRO A 33 -9.66 3.12 -2.26
N ALA A 34 -9.53 3.99 -3.27
CA ALA A 34 -9.62 5.44 -3.08
C ALA A 34 -11.01 5.90 -2.58
N ASP A 35 -12.04 5.11 -2.86
CA ASP A 35 -13.44 5.33 -2.50
C ASP A 35 -13.92 4.41 -1.36
N ALA A 36 -12.99 3.74 -0.67
CA ALA A 36 -13.35 2.83 0.40
C ALA A 36 -14.06 3.57 1.55
N PRO A 37 -15.21 3.07 2.03
CA PRO A 37 -15.90 3.68 3.15
C PRO A 37 -15.16 3.41 4.46
N PHE A 38 -14.94 4.46 5.24
CA PHE A 38 -14.38 4.34 6.58
C PHE A 38 -15.47 4.26 7.63
N THR A 39 -15.30 3.35 8.59
CA THR A 39 -16.08 3.29 9.82
C THR A 39 -15.16 3.53 11.01
N THR A 40 -15.71 4.16 12.06
CA THR A 40 -14.98 4.49 13.28
C THR A 40 -15.66 3.87 14.48
N PHE A 41 -14.88 3.35 15.44
CA PHE A 41 -15.39 2.83 16.70
C PHE A 41 -14.39 3.04 17.84
N GLU A 42 -14.88 3.04 19.08
CA GLU A 42 -14.02 3.17 20.26
C GLU A 42 -13.27 1.85 20.51
N GLY A 43 -11.95 1.94 20.67
CA GLY A 43 -11.08 0.82 21.00
C GLY A 43 -11.32 0.31 22.42
N LYS A 44 -10.97 -0.95 22.65
CA LYS A 44 -11.07 -1.62 23.97
C LYS A 44 -9.69 -2.02 24.47
N GLY A 45 -9.56 -2.27 25.77
CA GLY A 45 -8.31 -2.75 26.37
C GLY A 45 -7.15 -1.78 26.15
N LEU A 46 -6.08 -2.24 25.50
CA LEU A 46 -4.89 -1.42 25.17
C LEU A 46 -5.26 -0.17 24.34
N PHE A 47 -6.29 -0.26 23.52
CA PHE A 47 -6.78 0.84 22.68
C PHE A 47 -7.92 1.65 23.33
N SER A 48 -8.16 1.51 24.63
CA SER A 48 -9.17 2.30 25.34
C SER A 48 -8.94 3.80 25.13
N HIS A 49 -10.02 4.55 24.91
CA HIS A 49 -10.02 5.98 24.61
C HIS A 49 -9.31 6.37 23.30
N LYS A 50 -9.07 5.40 22.41
CA LYS A 50 -8.69 5.67 21.02
C LYS A 50 -9.86 5.37 20.09
N ILE A 51 -9.98 6.17 19.05
CA ILE A 51 -10.85 5.84 17.92
C ILE A 51 -10.05 4.96 16.97
N LEU A 52 -10.58 3.79 16.65
CA LEU A 52 -10.04 2.91 15.62
C LEU A 52 -10.81 3.14 14.32
N ILE A 53 -10.12 2.96 13.19
CA ILE A 53 -10.68 3.09 11.85
C ILE A 53 -10.69 1.70 11.21
N GLN A 54 -11.83 1.32 10.63
CA GLN A 54 -11.95 0.13 9.80
C GLN A 54 -12.45 0.52 8.41
N THR A 55 -11.94 -0.16 7.40
CA THR A 55 -12.28 0.06 5.99
C THR A 55 -12.13 -1.26 5.24
N PRO A 56 -12.96 -1.57 4.24
CA PRO A 56 -12.66 -2.67 3.34
C PRO A 56 -11.37 -2.36 2.56
N GLY A 57 -10.62 -3.41 2.27
CA GLY A 57 -9.40 -3.37 1.47
C GLY A 57 -9.21 -4.69 0.73
N SER A 58 -8.29 -4.70 -0.21
CA SER A 58 -7.89 -5.92 -0.93
C SER A 58 -6.44 -6.27 -0.63
N ARG A 59 -6.11 -7.55 -0.74
CA ARG A 59 -4.75 -8.05 -0.61
C ARG A 59 -4.29 -8.59 -1.95
N TYR A 60 -3.09 -8.18 -2.36
CA TYR A 60 -2.38 -8.86 -3.43
C TYR A 60 -1.74 -10.14 -2.86
N GLU A 61 -2.26 -11.29 -3.26
CA GLU A 61 -1.74 -12.59 -2.87
C GLU A 61 -0.77 -13.10 -3.93
N GLN A 62 0.46 -13.40 -3.52
CA GLN A 62 1.45 -14.01 -4.38
C GLN A 62 1.61 -15.48 -3.99
N SER A 63 1.27 -16.38 -4.91
CA SER A 63 1.44 -17.82 -4.68
C SER A 63 2.92 -18.20 -4.77
N ASN A 64 3.40 -18.92 -3.75
CA ASN A 64 4.77 -19.41 -3.63
C ASN A 64 5.83 -18.33 -3.92
N PRO A 65 5.90 -17.25 -3.10
CA PRO A 65 6.77 -16.11 -3.38
C PRO A 65 8.25 -16.50 -3.57
N GLU A 66 8.73 -17.51 -2.84
CA GLU A 66 10.10 -18.06 -2.95
C GLU A 66 10.42 -18.70 -4.31
N GLN A 67 9.40 -19.04 -5.10
CA GLN A 67 9.54 -19.64 -6.42
C GLN A 67 9.28 -18.65 -7.56
N GLN A 68 8.89 -17.41 -7.24
CA GLN A 68 8.61 -16.39 -8.23
C GLN A 68 9.88 -15.65 -8.64
N PRO A 69 9.96 -15.14 -9.89
CA PRO A 69 11.02 -14.23 -10.28
C PRO A 69 11.04 -12.99 -9.38
N LEU A 70 12.23 -12.50 -9.04
CA LEU A 70 12.39 -11.26 -8.28
C LEU A 70 11.79 -10.04 -8.99
N TRP A 71 11.76 -10.07 -10.33
CA TRP A 71 11.21 -9.01 -11.17
C TRP A 71 10.27 -9.57 -12.22
N HIS A 72 9.14 -8.91 -12.41
CA HIS A 72 8.21 -9.14 -13.52
C HIS A 72 7.63 -7.80 -13.98
N TYR A 73 7.13 -7.76 -15.21
CA TYR A 73 6.37 -6.60 -15.69
C TYR A 73 4.91 -6.73 -15.23
N ASP A 74 4.32 -5.63 -14.77
CA ASP A 74 2.91 -5.58 -14.38
C ASP A 74 1.95 -5.80 -15.58
N GLY A 75 2.42 -5.52 -16.80
CA GLY A 75 1.74 -5.77 -18.05
C GLY A 75 2.70 -6.29 -19.11
N ALA A 76 2.17 -6.93 -20.16
CA ALA A 76 3.01 -7.40 -21.25
C ALA A 76 3.81 -6.20 -21.84
N PRO A 77 5.13 -6.34 -22.07
CA PRO A 77 5.90 -5.32 -22.74
C PRO A 77 5.23 -4.93 -24.06
N ALA A 78 5.22 -3.64 -24.38
CA ALA A 78 4.71 -3.18 -25.67
C ALA A 78 5.37 -3.98 -26.81
N ALA A 79 4.57 -4.41 -27.78
CA ALA A 79 5.10 -5.13 -28.94
C ALA A 79 6.18 -4.27 -29.60
N PRO A 80 7.34 -4.85 -29.97
CA PRO A 80 8.39 -4.09 -30.62
C PRO A 80 7.85 -3.47 -31.91
N THR A 81 7.74 -2.15 -31.95
CA THR A 81 7.58 -1.42 -33.21
C THR A 81 8.80 -1.73 -34.06
N SER A 82 8.59 -2.20 -35.28
CA SER A 82 9.62 -2.57 -36.25
C SER A 82 10.46 -1.38 -36.72
N THR A 83 11.17 -0.73 -35.81
CA THR A 83 12.18 0.30 -36.08
C THR A 83 13.16 0.32 -34.90
N GLY A 84 14.08 -0.64 -34.89
CA GLY A 84 15.14 -0.73 -33.88
C GLY A 84 15.58 -2.18 -33.70
N GLU A 85 16.78 -2.48 -34.18
CA GLU A 85 17.41 -3.80 -34.05
C GLU A 85 17.36 -4.31 -32.61
N LEU A 86 16.71 -5.46 -32.41
CA LEU A 86 16.74 -6.19 -31.15
C LEU A 86 18.15 -6.76 -30.94
N LYS A 87 18.96 -6.08 -30.13
CA LYS A 87 20.13 -6.72 -29.51
C LYS A 87 19.62 -7.63 -28.40
N ASN A 88 19.63 -8.94 -28.67
CA ASN A 88 19.46 -9.96 -27.64
C ASN A 88 20.49 -9.74 -26.53
N ALA A 89 20.06 -9.21 -25.39
CA ALA A 89 20.80 -9.32 -24.15
C ALA A 89 20.43 -10.67 -23.52
N SER A 90 21.12 -11.72 -23.97
CA SER A 90 21.17 -12.97 -23.23
C SER A 90 21.83 -12.70 -21.88
N SER A 91 21.04 -12.67 -20.80
CA SER A 91 21.53 -12.65 -19.43
C SER A 91 22.25 -13.98 -19.15
N PRO A 92 23.49 -13.98 -18.64
CA PRO A 92 24.19 -15.21 -18.30
C PRO A 92 23.55 -15.86 -17.06
N ARG A 93 23.61 -17.20 -17.08
CA ARG A 93 23.22 -18.12 -16.00
C ARG A 93 23.99 -17.86 -14.71
#